data_AF-A0AAD9GGZ6-F1
#
_entry.id   AF-A0AAD9GGZ6-F1
#
_cell.length_a   1.000
_cell.length_b   1.000
_cell.length_c   1.000
_cell.angle_alpha   90.00
_cell.angle_beta   90.00
_cell.angle_gamma   90.00
#
_symmetry.space_group_name_H-M   'P 1'
#
loop_
_entity.id
_entity.type
_entity.pdbx_description
1 polymer ?
#
loop_
_entity_poly.entity_id
_entity_poly.type
_entity_poly.pdbx_seq_one_letter_code
_entity_poly.pdbx_strand_id
1 'polypeptide(L)'
;MRWTSDEVMWLVQAWQETKKEVKDSGVKKNLEEFHQLVHENFEKLAGGSSPRSVSAVRRQMNILKDSYDFIVSFQGREQENGWFALSTNDQKTLMQTDGGNQVRPIDGQVFSALDKFLAEEESESEDSDGEKFETAVKKRAASKKKSARKSTSVLEEESGELLTPTKEEKIKDKRRRVSKTSVGVADILDRQSQGLAGFLEKRADERSHEIEQSRKEREADQKFWSEETAKDRALLRDLFTQD
;
A
#
# COMPACT_ATOMS: atom_id res chain seq x y z
N MET A 1 7.95 8.34 6.10
CA MET A 1 7.23 9.16 7.11
C MET A 1 5.84 8.58 7.34
N ARG A 2 5.46 8.29 8.58
CA ARG A 2 4.11 7.79 8.95
C ARG A 2 3.15 8.99 9.04
N TRP A 3 1.88 8.82 8.65
CA TRP A 3 0.82 9.81 8.85
C TRP A 3 0.27 9.68 10.26
N THR A 4 0.08 10.79 10.98
CA THR A 4 -0.58 10.79 12.28
C THR A 4 -2.10 10.84 12.13
N SER A 5 -2.84 10.47 13.17
CA SER A 5 -4.32 10.54 13.13
C SER A 5 -4.79 11.98 12.92
N ASP A 6 -4.16 12.95 13.58
CA ASP A 6 -4.44 14.38 13.40
C ASP A 6 -4.18 14.86 11.96
N GLU A 7 -3.04 14.47 11.36
CA GLU A 7 -2.74 14.82 9.96
C GLU A 7 -3.79 14.24 9.00
N VAL A 8 -4.25 13.01 9.24
CA VAL A 8 -5.30 12.39 8.43
C VAL A 8 -6.62 13.14 8.60
N MET A 9 -6.98 13.53 9.82
CA MET A 9 -8.20 14.30 10.07
C MET A 9 -8.16 15.68 9.39
N TRP A 10 -7.05 16.41 9.48
CA TRP A 10 -6.89 17.68 8.74
C TRP A 10 -7.00 17.50 7.24
N LEU A 11 -6.45 16.41 6.70
CA LEU A 11 -6.57 16.10 5.28
C LEU A 11 -8.03 15.88 4.88
N VAL A 12 -8.78 15.10 5.65
CA VAL A 12 -10.21 14.85 5.39
C VAL A 12 -11.02 16.14 5.47
N GLN A 13 -10.74 16.99 6.46
CA GLN A 13 -11.39 18.29 6.60
C GLN A 13 -11.07 19.21 5.41
N ALA A 14 -9.79 19.34 5.04
CA ALA A 14 -9.38 20.13 3.88
C ALA A 14 -10.04 19.63 2.58
N TRP A 15 -10.13 18.31 2.40
CA TRP A 15 -10.81 17.71 1.26
C TRP A 15 -12.30 18.08 1.23
N GLN A 16 -12.98 17.98 2.36
CA GLN A 16 -14.39 18.35 2.48
C GLN A 16 -14.61 19.84 2.18
N GLU A 17 -13.78 20.73 2.72
CA GLU A 17 -13.86 22.18 2.48
C GLU A 17 -13.64 22.52 1.00
N THR A 18 -12.63 21.92 0.37
CA THR A 18 -12.36 22.09 -1.06
C THR A 18 -13.52 21.60 -1.93
N LYS A 19 -14.16 20.47 -1.59
CA LYS A 19 -15.36 20.00 -2.30
C LYS A 19 -16.51 21.01 -2.22
N LYS A 20 -16.77 21.56 -1.03
CA LYS A 20 -17.79 22.60 -0.82
C LYS A 20 -17.48 23.85 -1.64
N GLU A 21 -16.25 24.33 -1.62
CA GLU A 21 -15.82 25.51 -2.38
C GLU A 21 -16.00 25.31 -3.90
N VAL A 22 -15.68 24.13 -4.42
CA VAL A 22 -15.88 23.80 -5.84
C VAL A 22 -17.36 23.72 -6.19
N LYS A 23 -18.19 23.15 -5.30
CA LYS A 23 -19.66 23.10 -5.47
C LYS A 23 -20.27 24.51 -5.47
N ASP A 24 -19.87 25.35 -4.51
CA ASP A 24 -20.40 26.72 -4.35
C ASP A 24 -19.95 27.67 -5.46
N SER A 25 -18.72 27.51 -5.96
CA SER A 25 -18.21 28.35 -7.06
C SER A 25 -18.81 27.99 -8.43
N GLY A 26 -19.34 26.77 -8.60
CA GLY A 26 -19.85 26.28 -9.87
C GLY A 26 -18.79 26.12 -10.98
N VAL A 27 -17.51 26.36 -10.65
CA VAL A 27 -16.40 26.26 -11.60
C VAL A 27 -15.86 24.83 -11.58
N LYS A 28 -15.93 24.16 -12.74
CA LYS A 28 -15.29 22.85 -12.93
C LYS A 28 -13.77 23.04 -12.90
N LYS A 29 -13.14 22.69 -11.79
CA LYS A 29 -11.67 22.66 -11.67
C LYS A 29 -11.13 21.36 -12.26
N ASN A 30 -9.95 21.42 -12.86
CA ASN A 30 -9.25 20.20 -13.30
C ASN A 30 -8.79 19.39 -12.08
N LEU A 31 -8.53 18.10 -12.29
CA LEU A 31 -8.13 17.20 -11.20
C LEU A 31 -6.83 17.63 -10.50
N GLU A 32 -5.88 18.22 -11.22
CA GLU A 32 -4.63 18.72 -10.65
C GLU A 32 -4.85 19.97 -9.81
N GLU A 33 -5.66 20.92 -10.30
CA GLU A 33 -6.04 22.13 -9.56
C GLU A 33 -6.82 21.78 -8.28
N PHE A 34 -7.68 20.76 -8.34
CA PHE A 34 -8.39 20.26 -7.18
C PHE A 34 -7.41 19.74 -6.11
N HIS A 35 -6.47 18.87 -6.48
CA HIS A 35 -5.48 18.35 -5.52
C HIS A 35 -4.58 19.45 -4.95
N GLN A 36 -4.25 20.46 -5.76
CA GLN A 36 -3.48 21.60 -5.30
C GLN A 36 -4.26 22.42 -4.26
N LEU A 37 -5.54 22.68 -4.51
CA LEU A 37 -6.39 23.39 -3.55
C LEU A 37 -6.58 22.61 -2.24
N VAL A 38 -6.74 21.28 -2.31
CA VAL A 38 -6.79 20.42 -1.11
C VAL A 38 -5.48 20.53 -0.32
N HIS A 39 -4.33 20.52 -1.00
CA HIS A 39 -3.03 20.67 -0.36
C HIS A 39 -2.87 22.05 0.31
N GLU A 40 -3.29 23.13 -0.35
CA GLU A 40 -3.27 24.48 0.23
C GLU A 40 -4.16 24.59 1.49
N ASN A 41 -5.37 24.03 1.45
CA ASN A 41 -6.25 24.02 2.62
C ASN A 41 -5.70 23.13 3.74
N PHE A 42 -5.07 22.01 3.40
CA PHE A 42 -4.38 21.16 4.36
C PHE A 42 -3.20 21.88 5.02
N GLU A 43 -2.40 22.65 4.27
CA GLU A 43 -1.31 23.45 4.85
C GLU A 43 -1.84 24.51 5.81
N LYS A 44 -2.96 25.17 5.49
CA LYS A 44 -3.60 26.14 6.41
C LYS A 44 -4.00 25.48 7.72
N LEU A 45 -4.61 24.29 7.68
CA LEU A 45 -4.99 23.53 8.88
C LEU A 45 -3.78 23.02 9.67
N ALA A 46 -2.67 22.69 8.99
CA ALA A 46 -1.42 22.27 9.60
C ALA A 46 -0.60 23.43 10.23
N GLY A 47 -1.15 24.65 10.29
CA GLY A 47 -0.46 25.82 10.85
C GLY A 47 0.37 26.61 9.82
N GLY A 48 0.07 26.47 8.53
CA GLY A 48 0.65 27.24 7.43
C GLY A 48 1.90 26.61 6.79
N SER A 49 2.34 25.45 7.25
CA SER A 49 3.44 24.71 6.63
C SER A 49 3.30 23.22 6.90
N SER A 50 3.44 22.39 5.86
CA SER A 50 3.46 20.94 5.99
C SER A 50 4.68 20.34 5.30
N PRO A 51 5.32 19.30 5.89
CA PRO A 51 6.37 18.56 5.20
C PRO A 51 5.84 17.67 4.06
N ARG A 52 4.52 17.59 3.87
CA ARG A 52 3.88 16.72 2.87
C ARG A 52 3.78 17.44 1.53
N SER A 53 4.26 16.80 0.47
CA SER A 53 4.07 17.28 -0.90
C SER A 53 2.64 17.03 -1.39
N VAL A 54 2.21 17.77 -2.42
CA VAL A 54 0.92 17.56 -3.13
C VAL A 54 0.75 16.10 -3.54
N SER A 55 1.80 15.47 -4.08
CA SER A 55 1.77 14.06 -4.46
C SER A 55 1.55 13.11 -3.28
N ALA A 56 2.09 13.42 -2.11
CA ALA A 56 1.89 12.64 -0.90
C ALA A 56 0.45 12.77 -0.38
N VAL A 57 -0.09 13.99 -0.38
CA VAL A 57 -1.50 14.27 -0.06
C VAL A 57 -2.43 13.50 -1.00
N ARG A 58 -2.23 13.63 -2.32
CA ARG A 58 -3.01 12.90 -3.33
C ARG A 58 -2.97 11.39 -3.12
N ARG A 59 -1.78 10.83 -2.89
CA ARG A 59 -1.62 9.39 -2.63
C ARG A 59 -2.41 8.97 -1.38
N GLN A 60 -2.36 9.78 -0.32
CA GLN A 60 -3.07 9.50 0.91
C GLN A 60 -4.58 9.59 0.72
N MET A 61 -5.09 10.56 -0.04
CA MET A 61 -6.51 10.64 -0.39
C MET A 61 -7.00 9.39 -1.13
N ASN A 62 -6.22 8.89 -2.09
CA ASN A 62 -6.57 7.65 -2.79
C ASN A 62 -6.63 6.45 -1.83
N ILE A 63 -5.64 6.32 -0.94
CA ILE A 63 -5.64 5.26 0.09
C ILE A 63 -6.88 5.36 0.98
N LEU A 64 -7.26 6.57 1.40
CA LEU A 64 -8.45 6.78 2.22
C LEU A 64 -9.73 6.41 1.48
N LYS A 65 -9.83 6.77 0.20
CA LYS A 65 -10.97 6.41 -0.66
C LYS A 65 -11.08 4.91 -0.85
N ASP A 66 -9.99 4.25 -1.25
CA ASP A 66 -9.95 2.80 -1.44
C ASP A 66 -10.31 2.06 -0.14
N SER A 67 -9.86 2.60 1.01
CA SER A 67 -10.17 2.02 2.32
C SER A 67 -11.63 2.23 2.73
N TYR A 68 -12.21 3.39 2.43
CA TYR A 68 -13.63 3.66 2.63
C TYR A 68 -14.49 2.72 1.77
N ASP A 69 -14.22 2.63 0.47
CA ASP A 69 -14.95 1.77 -0.47
C ASP A 69 -14.88 0.30 -0.02
N PHE A 70 -13.70 -0.14 0.43
CA PHE A 70 -13.53 -1.48 1.01
C PHE A 70 -14.44 -1.70 2.22
N ILE A 71 -14.45 -0.78 3.19
CA ILE A 71 -15.25 -0.91 4.41
C ILE A 71 -16.75 -0.90 4.10
N VAL A 72 -17.22 -0.01 3.22
CA VAL A 72 -18.62 0.02 2.79
C VAL A 72 -19.00 -1.30 2.12
N SER A 73 -18.16 -1.80 1.20
CA SER A 73 -18.39 -3.08 0.53
C SER A 73 -18.38 -4.28 1.49
N PHE A 74 -17.61 -4.20 2.57
CA PHE A 74 -17.55 -5.22 3.61
C PHE A 74 -18.82 -5.21 4.46
N GLN A 75 -19.29 -4.03 4.88
CA GLN A 75 -20.51 -3.86 5.67
C GLN A 75 -21.76 -4.32 4.91
N GLY A 76 -21.79 -4.13 3.59
CA GLY A 76 -22.89 -4.61 2.74
C GLY A 76 -23.04 -6.13 2.64
N ARG A 77 -22.04 -6.92 3.08
CA ARG A 77 -22.04 -8.40 3.03
C ARG A 77 -22.67 -9.06 4.27
N GLU A 78 -23.47 -8.33 5.02
CA GLU A 78 -24.29 -8.84 6.15
C GLU A 78 -23.45 -9.63 7.18
N GLN A 79 -22.35 -9.03 7.62
CA GLN A 79 -21.50 -9.59 8.68
C GLN A 79 -22.18 -9.38 10.05
N GLU A 80 -22.18 -10.43 10.90
CA GLU A 80 -22.77 -10.38 12.25
C GLU A 80 -22.18 -9.26 13.12
N ASN A 81 -20.91 -8.89 12.86
CA ASN A 81 -20.21 -7.82 13.55
C ASN A 81 -19.77 -6.76 12.54
N GLY A 82 -20.12 -5.50 12.77
CA GLY A 82 -19.69 -4.38 11.93
C GLY A 82 -18.16 -4.25 11.89
N TRP A 83 -17.63 -3.66 10.81
CA TRP A 83 -16.17 -3.51 10.58
C TRP A 83 -15.38 -3.00 11.80
N PHE A 84 -15.94 -2.00 12.51
CA PHE A 84 -15.29 -1.37 13.67
C PHE A 84 -15.38 -2.18 14.97
N ALA A 85 -16.12 -3.29 14.99
CA ALA A 85 -16.14 -4.24 16.11
C ALA A 85 -15.01 -5.27 16.02
N LEU A 86 -14.37 -5.41 14.85
CA LEU A 86 -13.23 -6.30 14.64
C LEU A 86 -11.98 -5.77 15.36
N SER A 87 -11.09 -6.68 15.76
CA SER A 87 -9.79 -6.28 16.29
C SER A 87 -8.94 -5.62 15.21
N THR A 88 -8.00 -4.76 15.60
CA THR A 88 -7.09 -4.10 14.63
C THR A 88 -6.21 -5.08 13.86
N ASN A 89 -5.97 -6.28 14.40
CA ASN A 89 -5.26 -7.34 13.69
C ASN A 89 -6.16 -8.02 12.65
N ASP A 90 -7.42 -8.28 12.98
CA ASP A 90 -8.39 -8.89 12.05
C ASP A 90 -8.68 -7.92 10.89
N GLN A 91 -8.84 -6.63 11.17
CA GLN A 91 -8.99 -5.62 10.13
C GLN A 91 -7.81 -5.62 9.15
N LYS A 92 -6.57 -5.68 9.66
CA LYS A 92 -5.37 -5.72 8.81
C LYS A 92 -5.29 -6.98 7.96
N THR A 93 -5.58 -8.15 8.54
CA THR A 93 -5.53 -9.42 7.81
C THR A 93 -6.59 -9.49 6.71
N LEU A 94 -7.80 -9.02 6.98
CA LEU A 94 -8.87 -8.90 5.97
C LEU A 94 -8.49 -7.94 4.85
N MET A 95 -7.97 -6.74 5.19
CA MET A 95 -7.53 -5.77 4.17
C MET A 95 -6.40 -6.31 3.30
N GLN A 96 -5.44 -7.03 3.88
CA GLN A 96 -4.34 -7.63 3.12
C GLN A 96 -4.81 -8.75 2.18
N THR A 97 -5.82 -9.52 2.60
CA THR A 97 -6.33 -10.65 1.82
C THR A 97 -7.24 -10.19 0.69
N ASP A 98 -8.16 -9.26 0.99
CA ASP A 98 -9.25 -8.90 0.07
C ASP A 98 -9.13 -7.48 -0.51
N GLY A 99 -8.52 -6.53 0.22
CA GLY A 99 -8.39 -5.12 -0.17
C GLY A 99 -7.11 -4.79 -0.95
N GLY A 100 -6.12 -5.69 -0.95
CA GLY A 100 -4.83 -5.49 -1.60
C GLY A 100 -3.95 -4.44 -0.92
N ASN A 101 -2.83 -4.11 -1.58
CA ASN A 101 -1.75 -3.31 -0.97
C ASN A 101 -2.07 -1.81 -0.76
N GLN A 102 -3.23 -1.33 -1.22
CA GLN A 102 -3.59 0.10 -1.17
C GLN A 102 -4.51 0.45 0.00
N VAL A 103 -5.16 -0.54 0.59
CA VAL A 103 -6.14 -0.37 1.65
C VAL A 103 -5.44 -0.37 3.01
N ARG A 104 -5.83 0.54 3.91
CA ARG A 104 -5.25 0.67 5.26
C ARG A 104 -6.34 0.83 6.31
N PRO A 105 -6.11 0.34 7.54
CA PRO A 105 -7.03 0.59 8.64
C PRO A 105 -7.20 2.10 8.84
N ILE A 106 -8.45 2.54 8.87
CA ILE A 106 -8.83 3.92 9.17
C ILE A 106 -9.67 3.94 10.44
N ASP A 107 -9.50 5.01 11.22
CA ASP A 107 -10.25 5.20 12.46
C ASP A 107 -11.73 5.46 12.17
N GLY A 108 -12.62 5.06 13.09
CA GLY A 108 -14.06 5.25 12.92
C GLY A 108 -14.48 6.71 12.74
N GLN A 109 -13.74 7.65 13.33
CA GLN A 109 -13.97 9.09 13.15
C GLN A 109 -13.65 9.55 11.73
N VAL A 110 -12.52 9.08 11.18
CA VAL A 110 -12.11 9.35 9.78
C VAL A 110 -13.14 8.77 8.82
N PHE A 111 -13.58 7.53 9.05
CA PHE A 111 -14.62 6.89 8.24
C PHE A 111 -15.93 7.68 8.29
N SER A 112 -16.40 8.06 9.48
CA SER A 112 -17.64 8.82 9.65
C SER A 112 -17.57 10.21 8.99
N ALA A 113 -16.37 10.80 8.89
CA ALA A 113 -16.16 12.05 8.18
C ALA A 113 -16.17 11.86 6.66
N LEU A 114 -15.55 10.79 6.15
CA LEU A 114 -15.56 10.41 4.74
C LEU A 114 -16.97 10.07 4.25
N ASP A 115 -17.70 9.26 5.01
CA ASP A 115 -19.06 8.81 4.71
C ASP A 115 -20.00 9.99 4.41
N LYS A 116 -19.93 11.05 5.23
CA LYS A 116 -20.78 12.25 5.08
C LYS A 116 -20.67 12.94 3.73
N PHE A 117 -19.53 12.92 3.04
CA PHE A 117 -19.36 13.65 1.77
C PHE A 117 -19.03 12.76 0.57
N LEU A 118 -18.68 11.49 0.80
CA LEU A 118 -18.52 10.52 -0.28
C LEU A 118 -19.84 9.82 -0.61
N ALA A 119 -20.70 9.56 0.37
CA ALA A 119 -22.04 9.00 0.09
C ALA A 119 -22.92 9.95 -0.75
N GLU A 120 -22.74 11.27 -0.60
CA GLU A 120 -23.43 12.27 -1.41
C GLU A 120 -23.00 12.25 -2.89
N GLU A 121 -21.77 11.82 -3.18
CA GLU A 121 -21.21 11.82 -4.53
C GLU A 121 -21.78 10.68 -5.39
N GLU A 122 -22.20 9.59 -4.76
CA GLU A 122 -22.81 8.44 -5.44
C GLU A 122 -24.26 8.74 -5.86
N SER A 123 -25.02 9.46 -5.03
CA SER A 123 -26.43 9.79 -5.31
C SER A 123 -26.64 10.88 -6.37
N GLU A 124 -25.71 11.83 -6.52
CA GLU A 124 -25.82 12.90 -7.53
C GLU A 124 -25.49 12.42 -8.97
N SER A 125 -25.08 11.16 -9.15
CA SER A 125 -24.65 10.61 -10.45
C SER A 125 -25.75 9.95 -11.28
N GLU A 126 -26.98 9.79 -10.76
CA GLU A 126 -28.05 9.04 -11.44
C GLU A 126 -29.08 9.91 -12.21
N ASP A 127 -29.06 11.24 -12.09
CA ASP A 127 -30.10 12.12 -12.68
C ASP A 127 -29.71 12.81 -14.00
N SER A 128 -28.71 12.31 -14.74
CA SER A 128 -28.30 12.89 -16.03
C SER A 128 -28.58 11.96 -17.21
N ASP A 129 -29.80 12.07 -17.75
CA ASP A 129 -30.20 11.86 -19.16
C ASP A 129 -29.76 10.55 -19.85
N GLY A 130 -30.70 9.61 -19.89
CA GLY A 130 -30.62 8.39 -20.70
C GLY A 130 -31.93 8.10 -21.44
N GLU A 131 -32.41 9.06 -22.25
CA GLU A 131 -33.38 8.80 -23.31
C GLU A 131 -32.86 7.70 -24.25
N LYS A 132 -33.46 6.52 -24.13
CA LYS A 132 -33.99 5.70 -25.23
C LYS A 132 -33.05 5.41 -26.41
N PHE A 133 -32.31 4.29 -26.33
CA PHE A 133 -32.08 3.45 -27.51
C PHE A 133 -32.28 1.97 -27.17
N GLU A 134 -33.44 1.48 -27.60
CA GLU A 134 -33.80 0.07 -27.67
C GLU A 134 -33.29 -0.54 -28.99
N THR A 135 -33.01 -1.84 -28.96
CA THR A 135 -32.80 -2.78 -30.08
C THR A 135 -31.42 -2.84 -30.77
N ALA A 136 -30.66 -3.92 -30.53
CA ALA A 136 -30.66 -5.09 -31.41
C ALA A 136 -29.57 -6.13 -31.04
N VAL A 137 -30.05 -7.37 -30.94
CA VAL A 137 -29.38 -8.66 -30.72
C VAL A 137 -28.29 -8.98 -31.77
N LYS A 138 -27.10 -9.46 -31.38
CA LYS A 138 -26.54 -10.80 -31.75
C LYS A 138 -25.04 -10.99 -31.44
N LYS A 139 -24.80 -12.03 -30.63
CA LYS A 139 -23.79 -13.11 -30.75
C LYS A 139 -22.44 -12.81 -31.42
N ARG A 140 -21.34 -13.04 -30.66
CA ARG A 140 -20.28 -14.06 -30.90
C ARG A 140 -19.13 -13.82 -29.91
N ALA A 141 -18.86 -14.77 -29.02
CA ALA A 141 -17.93 -15.90 -29.16
C ALA A 141 -16.52 -15.58 -28.64
N ALA A 142 -16.22 -16.25 -27.53
CA ALA A 142 -14.92 -16.62 -26.95
C ALA A 142 -13.63 -16.15 -27.64
N SER A 143 -12.81 -15.44 -26.87
CA SER A 143 -11.35 -15.58 -26.94
C SER A 143 -10.70 -15.23 -25.60
N LYS A 144 -10.32 -16.28 -24.87
CA LYS A 144 -9.35 -16.24 -23.76
C LYS A 144 -8.05 -15.58 -24.24
N LYS A 145 -7.60 -14.52 -23.58
CA LYS A 145 -6.18 -14.16 -23.55
C LYS A 145 -5.77 -13.80 -22.12
N LYS A 146 -5.03 -14.72 -21.51
CA LYS A 146 -4.25 -14.52 -20.29
C LYS A 146 -3.21 -13.43 -20.56
N SER A 147 -3.26 -12.35 -19.79
CA SER A 147 -2.20 -11.35 -19.71
C SER A 147 -1.72 -11.33 -18.26
N ALA A 148 -0.65 -12.06 -18.00
CA ALA A 148 0.08 -12.02 -16.74
C ALA A 148 0.90 -10.72 -16.70
N ARG A 149 0.44 -9.74 -15.93
CA ARG A 149 1.23 -8.56 -15.59
C ARG A 149 2.08 -8.87 -14.37
N LYS A 150 3.37 -9.05 -14.61
CA LYS A 150 4.44 -9.18 -13.61
C LYS A 150 4.89 -7.77 -13.21
N SER A 151 4.45 -7.27 -12.06
CA SER A 151 4.99 -6.04 -11.46
C SER A 151 6.00 -6.41 -10.38
N THR A 152 7.28 -6.22 -10.69
CA THR A 152 8.41 -6.32 -9.76
C THR A 152 8.60 -4.97 -9.08
N SER A 153 8.25 -4.84 -7.81
CA SER A 153 8.75 -3.75 -6.95
C SER A 153 9.94 -4.28 -6.15
N VAL A 154 11.11 -3.77 -6.52
CA VAL A 154 12.37 -3.84 -5.77
C VAL A 154 12.24 -2.86 -4.61
N LEU A 155 12.44 -3.35 -3.39
CA LEU A 155 12.48 -2.54 -2.17
C LEU A 155 13.85 -2.83 -1.55
N GLU A 156 14.74 -1.85 -1.66
CA GLU A 156 16.04 -1.83 -0.99
C GLU A 156 15.81 -1.51 0.48
N GLU A 157 16.20 -2.43 1.36
CA GLU A 157 16.57 -2.12 2.74
C GLU A 157 18.09 -2.30 2.83
N GLU A 158 18.83 -1.19 2.78
CA GLU A 158 20.24 -1.17 3.15
C GLU A 158 20.35 -0.61 4.57
N SER A 159 20.60 -1.52 5.50
CA SER A 159 21.03 -1.26 6.86
C SER A 159 22.45 -0.70 6.83
N GLY A 160 22.66 0.41 7.54
CA GLY A 160 23.95 1.07 7.63
C GLY A 160 25.00 0.30 8.43
N GLU A 161 26.25 0.48 8.04
CA GLU A 161 27.40 0.27 8.92
C GLU A 161 28.47 1.34 8.65
N LEU A 162 28.96 1.94 9.73
CA LEU A 162 29.96 2.99 9.80
C LEU A 162 31.29 2.57 9.16
N LEU A 163 31.84 3.38 8.26
CA LEU A 163 33.30 3.49 8.08
C LEU A 163 33.73 4.95 7.84
N THR A 164 34.94 5.21 8.33
CA THR A 164 35.58 6.47 8.71
C THR A 164 36.15 7.29 7.53
N PRO A 165 36.47 8.59 7.76
CA PRO A 165 36.86 9.51 6.69
C PRO A 165 38.33 9.33 6.31
N THR A 166 38.60 9.05 5.03
CA THR A 166 39.96 9.16 4.49
C THR A 166 39.98 9.96 3.19
N LYS A 167 40.60 11.14 3.33
CA LYS A 167 41.41 11.90 2.37
C LYS A 167 40.73 12.44 1.10
N GLU A 168 40.64 13.77 1.13
CA GLU A 168 40.44 14.68 0.00
C GLU A 168 41.43 14.38 -1.14
N GLU A 169 40.90 14.02 -2.32
CA GLU A 169 41.59 14.22 -3.59
C GLU A 169 40.71 15.03 -4.55
N LYS A 170 41.20 16.23 -4.87
CA LYS A 170 40.67 17.12 -5.90
C LYS A 170 40.77 16.46 -7.27
N ILE A 171 39.67 15.96 -7.81
CA ILE A 171 39.59 15.54 -9.21
C ILE A 171 38.85 16.60 -10.02
N LYS A 172 39.59 17.17 -10.98
CA LYS A 172 39.15 18.18 -11.94
C LYS A 172 38.20 17.54 -12.96
N ASP A 173 37.00 18.09 -13.10
CA ASP A 173 36.02 17.74 -14.13
C ASP A 173 36.57 18.00 -15.55
N LYS A 174 37.15 16.98 -16.16
CA LYS A 174 37.34 16.90 -17.61
C LYS A 174 36.13 16.20 -18.21
N ARG A 175 35.22 17.00 -18.77
CA ARG A 175 34.14 16.55 -19.66
C ARG A 175 34.73 15.70 -20.80
N ARG A 176 34.67 14.38 -20.63
CA ARG A 176 35.03 13.40 -21.68
C ARG A 176 33.90 13.39 -22.72
N ARG A 177 34.24 13.85 -23.92
CA ARG A 177 33.44 13.70 -25.13
C ARG A 177 33.28 12.21 -25.40
N VAL A 178 32.06 11.68 -25.25
CA VAL A 178 31.75 10.27 -25.49
C VAL A 178 31.91 9.99 -27.00
N SER A 179 32.98 9.28 -27.35
CA SER A 179 33.14 8.71 -28.69
C SER A 179 32.06 7.66 -28.90
N LYS A 180 31.28 7.80 -29.97
CA LYS A 180 30.27 6.82 -30.41
C LYS A 180 30.99 5.54 -30.83
N THR A 181 31.24 4.63 -29.91
CA THR A 181 31.51 3.23 -30.24
C THR A 181 30.15 2.60 -30.53
N SER A 182 29.97 2.09 -31.75
CA SER A 182 28.81 1.29 -32.13
C SER A 182 28.90 -0.05 -31.41
N VAL A 183 28.54 -0.08 -30.13
CA VAL A 183 28.37 -1.34 -29.39
C VAL A 183 27.26 -2.10 -30.10
N GLY A 184 27.57 -3.32 -30.53
CA GLY A 184 26.62 -4.13 -31.28
C GLY A 184 25.40 -4.44 -30.41
N VAL A 185 24.22 -4.52 -31.02
CA VAL A 185 22.99 -4.89 -30.30
C VAL A 185 23.14 -6.25 -29.59
N ALA A 186 23.96 -7.15 -30.13
CA ALA A 186 24.31 -8.43 -29.51
C ALA A 186 24.98 -8.27 -28.14
N ASP A 187 25.97 -7.38 -28.00
CA ASP A 187 26.68 -7.16 -26.74
C ASP A 187 25.76 -6.59 -25.65
N ILE A 188 24.78 -5.76 -26.06
CA ILE A 188 23.78 -5.21 -25.15
C ILE A 188 22.85 -6.32 -24.64
N LEU A 189 22.40 -7.21 -25.53
CA LEU A 189 21.54 -8.33 -25.17
C LEU A 189 22.26 -9.33 -24.25
N ASP A 190 23.53 -9.64 -24.51
CA ASP A 190 24.32 -10.52 -23.65
C ASP A 190 24.55 -9.91 -22.27
N ARG A 191 24.83 -8.61 -22.19
CA ARG A 191 24.96 -7.92 -20.90
C ARG A 191 23.66 -7.91 -20.11
N GLN A 192 22.53 -7.73 -20.78
CA GLN A 192 21.22 -7.77 -20.14
C GLN A 192 20.83 -9.18 -19.68
N SER A 193 21.14 -10.21 -20.46
CA SER A 193 20.84 -11.60 -20.11
C SER A 193 21.65 -12.06 -18.90
N GLN A 194 22.94 -11.70 -18.82
CA GLN A 194 23.79 -11.96 -17.66
C GLN A 194 23.27 -11.26 -16.39
N GLY A 195 22.86 -9.98 -16.51
CA GLY A 195 22.27 -9.25 -15.39
C GLY A 195 20.98 -9.89 -14.88
N LEU A 196 20.13 -10.37 -15.79
CA LEU A 196 18.89 -11.05 -15.42
C LEU A 196 19.15 -12.42 -14.77
N ALA A 197 20.14 -13.18 -15.28
CA ALA A 197 20.52 -14.48 -14.71
C ALA A 197 20.98 -14.33 -13.26
N GLY A 198 21.90 -13.40 -12.99
CA GLY A 198 22.39 -13.14 -11.64
C GLY A 198 21.29 -12.66 -10.68
N PHE A 199 20.33 -11.86 -11.17
CA PHE A 199 19.18 -11.44 -10.36
C PHE A 199 18.27 -12.62 -9.98
N LEU A 200 18.04 -13.56 -10.90
CA LEU A 200 17.21 -14.73 -10.65
C LEU A 200 17.87 -15.70 -9.66
N GLU A 201 19.18 -15.89 -9.77
CA GLU A 201 19.98 -16.69 -8.84
C GLU A 201 19.93 -16.09 -7.43
N LYS A 202 20.25 -14.80 -7.28
CA LYS A 202 20.16 -14.08 -6.00
C LYS A 202 18.77 -14.22 -5.35
N ARG A 203 17.71 -14.13 -6.15
CA ARG A 203 16.33 -14.24 -5.66
C ARG A 203 15.96 -15.68 -5.27
N ALA A 204 16.55 -16.69 -5.91
CA ALA A 204 16.37 -18.08 -5.52
C ALA A 204 17.06 -18.36 -4.18
N ASP A 205 18.27 -17.85 -3.99
CA ASP A 205 19.02 -17.97 -2.74
C ASP A 205 18.29 -17.29 -1.58
N GLU A 206 17.78 -16.07 -1.79
CA GLU A 206 17.01 -15.32 -0.79
C GLU A 206 15.76 -16.10 -0.32
N ARG A 207 15.01 -16.70 -1.25
CA ARG A 207 13.86 -17.56 -0.90
C ARG A 207 14.28 -18.82 -0.16
N SER A 208 15.41 -19.42 -0.52
CA SER A 208 15.91 -20.61 0.17
C SER A 208 16.27 -20.29 1.62
N HIS A 209 16.87 -19.12 1.85
CA HIS A 209 17.22 -18.63 3.18
C HIS A 209 15.99 -18.33 4.02
N GLU A 210 14.96 -17.68 3.46
CA GLU A 210 13.69 -17.40 4.15
C GLU A 210 12.96 -18.69 4.57
N ILE A 211 12.96 -19.71 3.71
CA ILE A 211 12.39 -21.03 4.02
C ILE A 211 13.17 -21.72 5.14
N GLU A 212 14.51 -21.67 5.09
CA GLU A 212 15.35 -22.26 6.13
C GLU A 212 15.16 -21.57 7.48
N GLN A 213 15.06 -20.24 7.49
CA GLN A 213 14.77 -19.48 8.70
C GLN A 213 13.39 -19.84 9.28
N SER A 214 12.36 -19.86 8.44
CA SER A 214 11.01 -20.27 8.85
C SER A 214 10.98 -21.69 9.41
N ARG A 215 11.84 -22.58 8.90
CA ARG A 215 11.99 -23.94 9.43
C ARG A 215 12.65 -23.94 10.81
N LYS A 216 13.73 -23.19 10.99
CA LYS A 216 14.43 -23.06 12.28
C LYS A 216 13.52 -22.50 13.36
N GLU A 217 12.68 -21.50 13.03
CA GLU A 217 11.71 -20.93 13.96
C GLU A 217 10.68 -21.97 14.42
N ARG A 218 10.08 -22.75 13.50
CA ARG A 218 9.15 -23.83 13.87
C ARG A 218 9.81 -24.91 14.71
N GLU A 219 11.04 -25.29 14.40
CA GLU A 219 11.81 -26.28 15.19
C GLU A 219 12.10 -25.74 16.61
N ALA A 220 12.40 -24.45 16.75
CA ALA A 220 12.60 -23.80 18.04
C ALA A 220 11.30 -23.74 18.87
N ASP A 221 10.19 -23.35 18.26
CA ASP A 221 8.87 -23.32 18.90
C ASP A 221 8.45 -24.73 19.35
N GLN A 222 8.59 -25.71 18.46
CA GLN A 222 8.27 -27.10 18.80
C GLN A 222 9.11 -27.60 19.98
N LYS A 223 10.40 -27.27 20.00
CA LYS A 223 11.29 -27.63 21.11
C LYS A 223 10.85 -26.96 22.41
N PHE A 224 10.58 -25.65 22.39
CA PHE A 224 10.10 -24.89 23.54
C PHE A 224 8.83 -25.53 24.14
N TRP A 225 7.80 -25.78 23.32
CA TRP A 225 6.56 -26.41 23.77
C TRP A 225 6.77 -27.81 24.32
N SER A 226 7.69 -28.59 23.74
CA SER A 226 8.00 -29.94 24.22
C SER A 226 8.68 -29.93 25.60
N GLU A 227 9.57 -28.97 25.84
CA GLU A 227 10.26 -28.79 27.12
C GLU A 227 9.29 -28.32 28.20
N GLU A 228 8.40 -27.39 27.87
CA GLU A 228 7.37 -26.89 28.79
C GLU A 228 6.38 -28.00 29.18
N THR A 229 5.88 -28.75 28.20
CA THR A 229 5.00 -29.90 28.45
C THR A 229 5.70 -30.98 29.30
N ALA A 230 7.01 -31.18 29.11
CA ALA A 230 7.78 -32.13 29.91
C ALA A 230 7.92 -31.66 31.37
N LYS A 231 8.13 -30.36 31.60
CA LYS A 231 8.16 -29.77 32.95
C LYS A 231 6.81 -29.92 33.65
N ASP A 232 5.71 -29.60 32.98
CA ASP A 232 4.37 -29.75 33.54
C ASP A 232 4.07 -31.20 33.91
N ARG A 233 4.46 -32.15 33.05
CA ARG A 233 4.33 -33.58 33.35
C ARG A 233 5.19 -34.02 34.54
N ALA A 234 6.38 -33.44 34.71
CA ALA A 234 7.24 -33.73 35.86
C ALA A 234 6.60 -33.20 37.16
N LEU A 235 6.11 -31.96 37.16
CA LEU A 235 5.40 -31.37 38.30
C LEU A 235 4.18 -32.20 38.72
N LEU A 236 3.40 -32.68 37.73
CA LEU A 236 2.27 -33.57 38.00
C LEU A 236 2.72 -34.88 38.63
N ARG A 237 3.82 -35.49 38.17
CA ARG A 237 4.33 -36.73 38.77
C ARG A 237 4.77 -36.52 40.22
N ASP A 238 5.45 -35.43 40.53
CA ASP A 238 5.88 -35.12 41.90
C ASP A 238 4.68 -34.93 42.84
N LEU A 239 3.61 -34.27 42.37
CA LEU A 239 2.36 -34.09 43.11
C LEU A 239 1.67 -35.41 43.49
N PHE A 240 1.73 -36.42 42.61
CA PHE A 240 1.05 -37.71 42.81
C PHE A 240 1.93 -38.80 43.42
N THR A 241 3.17 -38.49 43.83
CA THR A 241 4.12 -39.47 44.40
C THR A 241 4.51 -39.19 45.86
N GLN A 242 3.95 -38.15 46.49
CA GLN A 242 4.21 -37.77 47.89
C GLN A 242 3.27 -38.45 48.93
N ASP A 243 2.77 -39.65 48.65
CA ASP A 243 2.02 -40.51 49.60
C ASP A 243 2.95 -41.50 50.32
#